data_AF-A0A1A8CQE9-F1
#
_entry.id   AF-A0A1A8CQE9-F1
#
_cell.length_a   1.000
_cell.length_b   1.000
_cell.length_c   1.000
_cell.angle_alpha   90.00
_cell.angle_beta   90.00
_cell.angle_gamma   90.00
#
_symmetry.space_group_name_H-M   'P 1'
#
loop_
_entity.id
_entity.type
_entity.pdbx_description
1 polymer ?
#
loop_
_entity_poly.entity_id
_entity_poly.type
_entity_poly.pdbx_seq_one_letter_code
_entity_poly.pdbx_strand_id
1 'polypeptide(L)'
;DLSINGMWTERLEDSCEKPDEHPTPLTKQQLEQLVRSLILVEQSQELRILAPEIKVLQEDLQLKKANVYRSIPYSRFGSNRDAHCYRKAFPYLLAFKVSCQEWGQVLLRRKEWDAVLEHSLMAWLYTSELPQWDTASHNALREQCYGVLAAHILTALQHCSLEPSRGHELLRRLKMAQLQSQSIVPCIQELQRILGWAQHLDCDL
;
A
#
# COMPACT_ATOMS: atom_id res chain seq x y z
N ASP A 1 1.02 -81.45 -16.42
CA ASP A 1 -0.44 -81.17 -16.46
C ASP A 1 -0.67 -79.70 -16.17
N LEU A 2 -1.22 -78.86 -17.05
CA LEU A 2 -1.92 -79.04 -18.31
C LEU A 2 -1.31 -78.13 -19.39
N SER A 3 -1.04 -78.76 -20.53
CA SER A 3 -0.71 -78.16 -21.81
C SER A 3 -2.01 -77.79 -22.52
N ILE A 4 -2.09 -76.59 -23.10
CA ILE A 4 -2.89 -76.33 -24.30
C ILE A 4 -2.02 -75.51 -25.27
N ASN A 5 -1.55 -76.21 -26.31
CA ASN A 5 -1.21 -75.77 -27.66
C ASN A 5 -1.46 -74.28 -27.96
N GLY A 6 -0.51 -73.52 -28.52
CA GLY A 6 0.28 -73.87 -29.70
C GLY A 6 -0.42 -73.35 -30.96
N MET A 7 0.33 -72.65 -31.82
CA MET A 7 -0.05 -71.91 -33.06
C MET A 7 -0.35 -70.42 -32.80
N TRP A 8 0.44 -69.44 -33.24
CA TRP A 8 1.35 -69.34 -34.37
C TRP A 8 2.52 -68.41 -34.05
N THR A 9 3.72 -68.87 -34.40
CA THR A 9 4.90 -68.02 -34.59
C THR A 9 4.75 -67.37 -35.95
N GLU A 10 4.52 -66.06 -36.04
CA GLU A 10 4.97 -65.31 -37.21
C GLU A 10 5.31 -63.85 -36.88
N ARG A 11 6.59 -63.59 -37.10
CA ARG A 11 7.27 -62.30 -37.20
C ARG A 11 6.45 -61.29 -38.01
N LEU A 12 6.14 -60.15 -37.39
CA LEU A 12 6.01 -58.85 -38.05
C LEU A 12 6.65 -57.80 -37.14
N GLU A 13 7.89 -57.47 -37.49
CA GLU A 13 8.48 -56.16 -37.22
C GLU A 13 7.50 -55.10 -37.74
N ASP A 14 7.16 -54.07 -36.96
CA ASP A 14 7.45 -52.68 -37.33
C ASP A 14 7.06 -51.70 -36.20
N SER A 15 7.93 -50.71 -36.01
CA SER A 15 7.64 -49.36 -35.49
C SER A 15 7.28 -49.19 -34.01
N CYS A 16 8.34 -49.12 -33.19
CA CYS A 16 8.38 -48.29 -31.99
C CYS A 16 8.54 -46.82 -32.42
N GLU A 17 7.44 -46.09 -32.57
CA GLU A 17 7.49 -44.62 -32.64
C GLU A 17 7.86 -44.08 -31.25
N LYS A 18 9.11 -43.60 -31.12
CA LYS A 18 9.53 -42.74 -30.03
C LYS A 18 9.02 -41.33 -30.32
N PRO A 19 8.29 -40.66 -29.40
CA PRO A 19 8.11 -39.23 -29.52
C PRO A 19 9.46 -38.57 -29.18
N ASP A 20 10.13 -38.03 -30.20
CA ASP A 20 11.22 -37.07 -30.04
C ASP A 20 10.64 -35.77 -29.44
N GLU A 21 10.58 -35.69 -28.12
CA GLU A 21 10.38 -34.44 -27.38
C GLU A 21 11.71 -33.68 -27.31
N HIS A 22 12.10 -33.07 -28.43
CA HIS A 22 13.06 -31.97 -28.41
C HIS A 22 12.27 -30.65 -28.25
N PRO A 23 12.37 -29.95 -27.09
CA PRO A 23 11.75 -28.64 -26.97
C PRO A 23 12.41 -27.71 -27.98
N THR A 24 11.62 -27.18 -28.92
CA THR A 24 12.08 -26.18 -29.88
C THR A 24 12.67 -24.99 -29.11
N PRO A 25 13.94 -24.62 -29.37
CA PRO A 25 14.55 -23.51 -28.68
C PRO A 25 13.79 -22.22 -29.04
N LEU A 26 13.37 -21.49 -28.00
CA LEU A 26 12.68 -20.21 -28.17
C LEU A 26 13.55 -19.25 -28.98
N THR A 27 12.96 -18.63 -30.00
CA THR A 27 13.64 -17.55 -30.72
C THR A 27 13.87 -16.35 -29.78
N LYS A 28 14.90 -15.55 -30.06
CA LYS A 28 15.22 -14.35 -29.27
C LYS A 28 14.00 -13.43 -29.06
N GLN A 29 13.18 -13.24 -30.10
CA GLN A 29 11.97 -12.43 -30.03
C GLN A 29 10.90 -13.04 -29.12
N GLN A 30 10.70 -14.35 -29.17
CA GLN A 30 9.76 -15.04 -28.29
C GLN A 30 10.22 -14.99 -26.82
N LEU A 31 11.53 -15.11 -26.57
CA LEU A 31 12.08 -14.96 -25.22
C LEU A 31 11.90 -13.53 -24.68
N GLU A 32 12.20 -12.51 -25.48
CA GLU A 32 11.98 -11.12 -25.09
C GLU A 32 10.50 -10.85 -24.77
N GLN A 33 9.60 -11.39 -25.58
CA GLN A 33 8.16 -11.21 -25.40
C GLN A 33 7.63 -11.97 -24.17
N LEU A 34 8.19 -13.16 -23.89
CA LEU A 34 7.91 -13.93 -22.68
C LEU A 34 8.42 -13.21 -21.43
N VAL A 35 9.64 -12.68 -21.44
CA VAL A 35 10.19 -11.92 -20.31
C VAL A 35 9.36 -10.67 -20.04
N ARG A 36 8.98 -9.91 -21.07
CA ARG A 36 8.10 -8.73 -20.92
C ARG A 36 6.73 -9.10 -20.33
N SER A 37 6.14 -10.20 -20.77
CA SER A 37 4.84 -10.65 -20.27
C SER A 37 4.91 -11.20 -18.84
N LEU A 38 5.98 -11.91 -18.48
CA LEU A 38 6.23 -12.34 -17.10
C LEU A 38 6.41 -11.16 -16.15
N ILE A 39 7.19 -10.14 -16.55
CA ILE A 39 7.36 -8.91 -15.77
C ILE A 39 6.01 -8.21 -15.54
N LEU A 40 5.17 -8.11 -16.57
CA LEU A 40 3.83 -7.51 -16.45
C LEU A 40 2.91 -8.30 -15.51
N VAL A 41 2.96 -9.64 -15.59
CA VAL A 41 2.16 -10.51 -14.72
C VAL A 41 2.61 -10.39 -13.26
N GLU A 42 3.90 -10.45 -13.00
CA GLU A 42 4.49 -10.34 -11.66
C GLU A 42 4.17 -8.99 -11.01
N GLN A 43 4.37 -7.88 -11.73
CA GLN A 43 3.97 -6.54 -11.28
C GLN A 43 2.47 -6.46 -10.99
N SER A 44 1.63 -7.06 -11.85
CA SER A 44 0.19 -7.06 -11.63
C SER A 44 -0.24 -7.92 -10.44
N GLN A 45 0.51 -8.98 -10.12
CA GLN A 45 0.21 -9.90 -9.03
C GLN A 45 0.62 -9.29 -7.68
N GLU A 46 1.77 -8.62 -7.61
CA GLU A 46 2.23 -7.88 -6.44
C GLU A 46 1.25 -6.74 -6.09
N LEU A 47 0.79 -5.98 -7.09
CA LEU A 47 -0.25 -4.95 -6.93
C LEU A 47 -1.61 -5.54 -6.49
N ARG A 48 -1.98 -6.74 -6.97
CA ARG A 48 -3.25 -7.40 -6.61
C ARG A 48 -3.26 -8.01 -5.21
N ILE A 49 -2.11 -8.35 -4.64
CA ILE A 49 -2.02 -8.88 -3.27
C ILE A 49 -2.09 -7.74 -2.25
N LEU A 50 -1.51 -6.57 -2.59
CA LEU A 50 -1.54 -5.37 -1.74
C LEU A 50 -2.89 -4.61 -1.78
N ALA A 51 -3.59 -4.59 -2.93
CA ALA A 51 -4.82 -3.81 -3.10
C ALA A 51 -6.01 -4.22 -2.19
N PRO A 52 -6.28 -5.51 -1.91
CA PRO A 52 -7.35 -5.93 -1.02
C PRO A 52 -7.14 -5.47 0.42
N GLU A 53 -5.90 -5.50 0.91
CA GLU A 53 -5.58 -5.12 2.28
C GLU A 53 -5.74 -3.61 2.49
N ILE A 54 -5.14 -2.77 1.64
CA ILE A 54 -5.29 -1.31 1.73
C ILE A 54 -6.75 -0.87 1.66
N LYS A 55 -7.57 -1.53 0.84
CA LYS A 55 -9.00 -1.23 0.73
C LYS A 55 -9.74 -1.47 2.05
N VAL A 56 -9.46 -2.57 2.74
CA VAL A 56 -10.05 -2.87 4.06
C VAL A 56 -9.65 -1.79 5.08
N LEU A 57 -8.37 -1.38 5.08
CA LEU A 57 -7.89 -0.32 5.97
C LEU A 57 -8.58 1.03 5.69
N GLN A 58 -8.76 1.34 4.41
CA GLN A 58 -9.47 2.54 3.96
C GLN A 58 -10.94 2.52 4.40
N GLU A 59 -11.62 1.39 4.27
CA GLU A 59 -13.03 1.22 4.68
C GLU A 59 -13.20 1.37 6.20
N ASP A 60 -12.32 0.77 7.01
CA ASP A 60 -12.33 0.96 8.47
C ASP A 60 -12.17 2.43 8.85
N LEU A 61 -11.18 3.10 8.26
CA LEU A 61 -10.88 4.49 8.59
C LEU A 61 -11.99 5.44 8.13
N GLN A 62 -12.58 5.18 6.96
CA GLN A 62 -13.74 5.91 6.45
C GLN A 62 -14.97 5.73 7.36
N LEU A 63 -15.21 4.51 7.86
CA LEU A 63 -16.26 4.23 8.82
C LEU A 63 -16.05 5.00 10.13
N LYS A 64 -14.82 4.97 10.68
CA LYS A 64 -14.44 5.71 11.88
C LYS A 64 -14.65 7.22 11.69
N LYS A 65 -14.25 7.78 10.55
CA LYS A 65 -14.49 9.18 10.18
C LYS A 65 -15.98 9.50 10.16
N ALA A 66 -16.79 8.67 9.50
CA ALA A 66 -18.24 8.86 9.45
C ALA A 66 -18.87 8.81 10.85
N ASN A 67 -18.39 7.94 11.74
CA ASN A 67 -18.87 7.84 13.11
C ASN A 67 -18.55 9.09 13.94
N VAL A 68 -17.38 9.73 13.74
CA VAL A 68 -17.08 11.04 14.32
C VAL A 68 -18.17 12.04 13.94
N TYR A 69 -18.49 12.17 12.65
CA TYR A 69 -19.52 13.11 12.20
C TYR A 69 -20.93 12.78 12.71
N ARG A 70 -21.32 11.50 12.71
CA ARG A 70 -22.64 11.06 13.21
C ARG A 70 -22.83 11.33 14.71
N SER A 71 -21.74 11.35 15.49
CA SER A 71 -21.81 11.59 16.93
C SER A 71 -22.05 13.05 17.31
N ILE A 72 -21.89 13.98 16.37
CA ILE A 72 -22.01 15.42 16.61
C ILE A 72 -23.50 15.79 16.55
N PRO A 73 -24.09 16.30 17.65
CA PRO A 73 -25.49 16.70 17.66
C PRO A 73 -25.77 17.78 16.61
N TYR A 74 -26.91 17.66 15.92
CA TYR A 74 -27.39 18.72 15.06
C TYR A 74 -27.86 19.90 15.91
N SER A 75 -27.32 21.08 15.66
CA SER A 75 -27.72 22.30 16.35
C SER A 75 -28.28 23.30 15.36
N ARG A 76 -29.50 23.79 15.62
CA ARG A 76 -30.14 24.85 14.82
C ARG A 76 -29.73 26.25 15.26
N PHE A 77 -29.31 26.41 16.52
CA PHE A 77 -29.07 27.72 17.14
C PHE A 77 -27.75 27.80 17.93
N GLY A 78 -26.87 26.80 17.84
CA GLY A 78 -25.59 26.75 18.55
C GLY A 78 -24.46 26.13 17.71
N SER A 79 -23.22 26.29 18.17
CA SER A 79 -22.04 25.74 17.48
C SER A 79 -22.06 24.20 17.52
N ASN A 80 -21.78 23.57 16.39
CA ASN A 80 -21.53 22.12 16.31
C ASN A 80 -20.05 21.77 16.60
N ARG A 81 -19.24 22.77 17.00
CA ARG A 81 -17.80 22.70 17.27
C ARG A 81 -17.42 23.09 18.70
N ASP A 82 -18.41 23.25 19.58
CA ASP A 82 -18.19 23.61 20.98
C ASP A 82 -17.68 22.43 21.83
N ALA A 83 -17.43 22.70 23.12
CA ALA A 83 -16.96 21.70 24.06
C ALA A 83 -17.97 20.55 24.30
N HIS A 84 -19.27 20.80 24.17
CA HIS A 84 -20.28 19.75 24.33
C HIS A 84 -20.23 18.77 23.16
N CYS A 85 -20.19 19.28 21.94
CA CYS A 85 -20.07 18.50 20.71
C CYS A 85 -18.74 17.71 20.69
N TYR A 86 -17.64 18.34 21.12
CA TYR A 86 -16.35 17.65 21.25
C TYR A 86 -16.43 16.44 22.19
N ARG A 87 -17.02 16.60 23.39
CA ARG A 87 -17.17 15.49 24.35
C ARG A 87 -17.96 14.32 23.77
N LYS A 88 -18.96 14.58 22.92
CA LYS A 88 -19.73 13.54 22.22
C LYS A 88 -18.89 12.83 21.14
N ALA A 89 -18.07 13.57 20.42
CA ALA A 89 -17.21 13.03 19.37
C ALA A 89 -15.92 12.36 19.87
N PHE A 90 -15.48 12.69 21.09
CA PHE A 90 -14.18 12.26 21.62
C PHE A 90 -13.93 10.74 21.54
N PRO A 91 -14.85 9.85 21.93
CA PRO A 91 -14.61 8.40 21.83
C PRO A 91 -14.36 7.94 20.38
N TYR A 92 -15.07 8.55 19.42
CA TYR A 92 -14.94 8.22 17.99
C TYR A 92 -13.67 8.80 17.38
N LEU A 93 -13.27 10.00 17.81
CA LEU A 93 -11.98 10.60 17.46
C LEU A 93 -10.84 9.72 17.96
N LEU A 94 -10.90 9.26 19.21
CA LEU A 94 -9.92 8.35 19.77
C LEU A 94 -9.85 7.03 18.99
N ALA A 95 -11.01 6.45 18.67
CA ALA A 95 -11.06 5.24 17.86
C ALA A 95 -10.49 5.43 16.45
N PHE A 96 -10.65 6.61 15.84
CA PHE A 96 -10.02 6.97 14.56
C PHE A 96 -8.50 7.04 14.69
N LYS A 97 -7.99 7.74 15.71
CA LYS A 97 -6.53 7.83 15.98
C LYS A 97 -5.92 6.44 16.18
N VAL A 98 -6.59 5.59 16.95
CA VAL A 98 -6.12 4.21 17.19
C VAL A 98 -6.02 3.45 15.87
N SER A 99 -7.02 3.53 14.97
CA SER A 99 -6.92 2.92 13.63
C SER A 99 -5.72 3.46 12.84
N CYS A 100 -5.47 4.79 12.82
CA CYS A 100 -4.28 5.34 12.16
C CYS A 100 -2.98 4.73 12.69
N GLN A 101 -2.89 4.57 14.02
CA GLN A 101 -1.71 4.05 14.69
C GLN A 101 -1.51 2.55 14.44
N GLU A 102 -2.54 1.74 14.70
CA GLU A 102 -2.44 0.28 14.68
C GLU A 102 -2.20 -0.25 13.26
N TRP A 103 -2.91 0.28 12.26
CA TRP A 103 -2.75 -0.19 10.89
C TRP A 103 -1.37 0.17 10.31
N GLY A 104 -0.89 1.39 10.56
CA GLY A 104 0.49 1.72 10.18
C GLY A 104 1.53 0.85 10.88
N GLN A 105 1.32 0.51 12.16
CA GLN A 105 2.21 -0.42 12.88
C GLN A 105 2.16 -1.86 12.35
N VAL A 106 1.00 -2.35 11.93
CA VAL A 106 0.87 -3.66 11.28
C VAL A 106 1.69 -3.69 9.99
N LEU A 107 1.51 -2.70 9.12
CA LEU A 107 2.21 -2.62 7.83
C LEU A 107 3.74 -2.47 8.02
N LEU A 108 4.17 -1.63 8.98
CA LEU A 108 5.58 -1.47 9.33
C LEU A 108 6.22 -2.78 9.81
N ARG A 109 5.54 -3.54 10.68
CA ARG A 109 6.05 -4.85 11.15
C ARG A 109 6.19 -5.87 10.01
N ARG A 110 5.34 -5.78 9.00
CA ARG A 110 5.41 -6.63 7.80
C ARG A 110 6.40 -6.12 6.76
N LYS A 111 7.00 -4.95 6.98
CA LYS A 111 7.94 -4.29 6.05
C LYS A 111 7.30 -3.98 4.69
N GLU A 112 5.99 -3.75 4.67
CA GLU A 112 5.25 -3.39 3.45
C GLU A 112 5.34 -1.88 3.22
N TRP A 113 6.53 -1.39 2.86
CA TRP A 113 6.83 0.05 2.89
C TRP A 113 5.95 0.89 1.95
N ASP A 114 5.68 0.39 0.75
CA ASP A 114 4.76 1.04 -0.20
C ASP A 114 3.33 1.13 0.38
N ALA A 115 2.87 0.07 1.04
CA ALA A 115 1.57 0.05 1.72
C ALA A 115 1.53 1.06 2.88
N VAL A 116 2.62 1.19 3.66
CA VAL A 116 2.72 2.19 4.72
C VAL A 116 2.58 3.60 4.15
N LEU A 117 3.25 3.92 3.04
CA LEU A 117 3.17 5.23 2.40
C LEU A 117 1.76 5.53 1.90
N GLU A 118 1.14 4.59 1.18
CA GLU A 118 -0.22 4.78 0.65
C GLU A 118 -1.27 4.88 1.76
N HIS A 119 -1.23 3.99 2.75
CA HIS A 119 -2.09 4.05 3.93
C HIS A 119 -1.92 5.38 4.66
N SER A 120 -0.69 5.80 4.92
CA SER A 120 -0.43 6.99 5.74
C SER A 120 -0.90 8.27 5.05
N LEU A 121 -0.73 8.38 3.72
CA LEU A 121 -1.22 9.51 2.93
C LEU A 121 -2.75 9.54 2.82
N MET A 122 -3.38 8.37 2.65
CA MET A 122 -4.84 8.24 2.68
C MET A 122 -5.40 8.65 4.06
N ALA A 123 -4.81 8.14 5.14
CA ALA A 123 -5.20 8.49 6.49
C ALA A 123 -4.94 9.97 6.82
N TRP A 124 -3.91 10.57 6.23
CA TRP A 124 -3.62 11.99 6.36
C TRP A 124 -4.75 12.85 5.75
N LEU A 125 -5.20 12.49 4.55
CA LEU A 125 -6.35 13.15 3.91
C LEU A 125 -7.60 13.05 4.80
N TYR A 126 -7.93 11.86 5.29
CA TYR A 126 -9.09 11.69 6.17
C TYR A 126 -8.95 12.43 7.51
N THR A 127 -7.73 12.55 8.03
CA THR A 127 -7.43 13.37 9.21
C THR A 127 -7.68 14.85 8.93
N SER A 128 -7.34 15.33 7.73
CA SER A 128 -7.59 16.72 7.32
C SER A 128 -9.07 17.06 7.17
N GLU A 129 -9.89 16.05 6.92
CA GLU A 129 -11.34 16.16 6.83
C GLU A 129 -12.04 15.99 8.19
N LEU A 130 -11.33 15.73 9.29
CA LEU A 130 -11.93 15.69 10.62
C LEU A 130 -12.39 17.09 11.07
N PRO A 131 -13.40 17.15 11.94
CA PRO A 131 -13.90 18.44 12.44
C PRO A 131 -12.81 19.21 13.20
N GLN A 132 -12.76 20.52 12.97
CA GLN A 132 -12.00 21.45 13.81
C GLN A 132 -12.90 22.01 14.91
N TRP A 133 -12.40 22.01 16.13
CA TRP A 133 -13.14 22.46 17.31
C TRP A 133 -12.78 23.90 17.66
N ASP A 134 -13.74 24.64 18.23
CA ASP A 134 -13.57 26.05 18.58
C ASP A 134 -12.46 26.24 19.63
N THR A 135 -12.34 25.28 20.55
CA THR A 135 -11.27 25.26 21.56
C THR A 135 -10.01 24.61 21.00
N ALA A 136 -8.89 25.34 20.97
CA ALA A 136 -7.62 24.87 20.42
C ALA A 136 -7.16 23.51 20.99
N SER A 137 -7.26 23.30 22.31
CA SER A 137 -6.85 22.05 22.96
C SER A 137 -7.65 20.82 22.51
N HIS A 138 -8.89 20.99 22.07
CA HIS A 138 -9.71 19.89 21.53
C HIS A 138 -9.22 19.39 20.17
N ASN A 139 -8.37 20.15 19.48
CA ASN A 139 -7.75 19.75 18.21
C ASN A 139 -6.47 18.93 18.39
N ALA A 140 -5.97 18.78 19.63
CA ALA A 140 -4.73 18.06 19.91
C ALA A 140 -4.73 16.62 19.39
N LEU A 141 -5.89 15.95 19.41
CA LEU A 141 -6.00 14.57 18.93
C LEU A 141 -5.81 14.50 17.40
N ARG A 142 -6.30 15.49 16.65
CA ARG A 142 -6.06 15.60 15.20
C ARG A 142 -4.58 15.80 14.89
N GLU A 143 -3.90 16.67 15.65
CA GLU A 143 -2.45 16.87 15.51
C GLU A 143 -1.65 15.61 15.87
N GLN A 144 -2.09 14.84 16.88
CA GLN A 144 -1.48 13.56 17.21
C GLN A 144 -1.63 12.53 16.08
N CYS A 145 -2.74 12.52 15.34
CA CYS A 145 -2.87 11.68 14.14
C CYS A 145 -1.80 12.04 13.11
N TYR A 146 -1.61 13.34 12.80
CA TYR A 146 -0.57 13.77 11.87
C TYR A 146 0.84 13.37 12.35
N GLY A 147 1.13 13.52 13.64
CA GLY A 147 2.42 13.11 14.20
C GLY A 147 2.69 11.60 14.02
N VAL A 148 1.69 10.76 14.29
CA VAL A 148 1.80 9.29 14.09
C VAL A 148 2.00 8.95 12.60
N LEU A 149 1.20 9.54 11.72
CA LEU A 149 1.28 9.28 10.28
C LEU A 149 2.61 9.76 9.68
N ALA A 150 3.11 10.92 10.11
CA ALA A 150 4.43 11.39 9.71
C ALA A 150 5.55 10.44 10.17
N ALA A 151 5.48 9.91 11.39
CA ALA A 151 6.44 8.94 11.87
C ALA A 151 6.42 7.64 11.03
N HIS A 152 5.23 7.17 10.62
CA HIS A 152 5.10 6.01 9.74
C HIS A 152 5.70 6.26 8.36
N ILE A 153 5.38 7.41 7.74
CA ILE A 153 5.95 7.82 6.44
C ILE A 153 7.48 7.89 6.53
N LEU A 154 8.02 8.57 7.55
CA LEU A 154 9.45 8.72 7.73
C LEU A 154 10.15 7.37 7.88
N THR A 155 9.58 6.46 8.66
CA THR A 155 10.12 5.10 8.83
C THR A 155 10.12 4.34 7.51
N ALA A 156 9.03 4.41 6.73
CA ALA A 156 8.96 3.76 5.42
C ALA A 156 9.99 4.34 4.43
N LEU A 157 10.14 5.67 4.38
CA LEU A 157 11.12 6.34 3.52
C LEU A 157 12.56 5.88 3.79
N GLN A 158 12.92 5.62 5.05
CA GLN A 158 14.25 5.12 5.42
C GLN A 158 14.55 3.70 4.91
N HIS A 159 13.53 2.95 4.47
CA HIS A 159 13.65 1.58 4.02
C HIS A 159 13.23 1.35 2.55
N CYS A 160 12.57 2.33 1.92
CA CYS A 160 12.17 2.26 0.52
C CYS A 160 13.35 2.52 -0.43
N SER A 161 13.44 1.72 -1.49
CA SER A 161 14.13 2.11 -2.73
C SER A 161 13.11 2.76 -3.66
N LEU A 162 13.24 4.05 -3.92
CA LEU A 162 12.32 4.81 -4.75
C LEU A 162 12.95 5.09 -6.12
N GLU A 163 12.25 4.68 -7.18
CA GLU A 163 12.57 5.13 -8.53
C GLU A 163 12.33 6.66 -8.62
N PRO A 164 13.18 7.41 -9.36
CA PRO A 164 13.08 8.87 -9.41
C PRO A 164 11.69 9.42 -9.72
N SER A 165 10.98 8.91 -10.72
CA SER A 165 9.64 9.40 -11.07
C SER A 165 8.63 9.17 -9.95
N ARG A 166 8.65 8.00 -9.31
CA ARG A 166 7.82 7.70 -8.11
C ARG A 166 8.14 8.64 -6.96
N GLY A 167 9.42 8.90 -6.70
CA GLY A 167 9.85 9.80 -5.63
C GLY A 167 9.42 11.25 -5.85
N HIS A 168 9.44 11.76 -7.09
CA HIS A 168 8.95 13.11 -7.40
C HIS A 168 7.43 13.24 -7.20
N GLU A 169 6.65 12.22 -7.57
CA GLU A 169 5.21 12.20 -7.31
C GLU A 169 4.91 12.15 -5.80
N LEU A 170 5.63 11.30 -5.06
CA LEU A 170 5.52 11.24 -3.61
C LEU A 170 5.86 12.60 -2.96
N LEU A 171 6.91 13.27 -3.42
CA LEU A 171 7.29 14.59 -2.93
C LEU A 171 6.20 15.64 -3.17
N ARG A 172 5.52 15.59 -4.34
CA ARG A 172 4.38 16.45 -4.63
C ARG A 172 3.24 16.21 -3.63
N ARG A 173 2.89 14.94 -3.37
CA ARG A 173 1.85 14.56 -2.40
C ARG A 173 2.21 15.02 -0.97
N LEU A 174 3.46 14.85 -0.54
CA LEU A 174 3.91 15.32 0.78
C LEU A 174 3.88 16.85 0.93
N LYS A 175 4.26 17.59 -0.12
CA LYS A 175 4.14 19.06 -0.13
C LYS A 175 2.68 19.53 -0.06
N MET A 176 1.77 18.82 -0.73
CA MET A 176 0.32 19.09 -0.58
C MET A 176 -0.15 18.81 0.86
N ALA A 177 0.33 17.72 1.47
CA ALA A 177 0.01 17.36 2.86
C ALA A 177 0.51 18.41 3.87
N GLN A 178 1.58 19.15 3.54
CA GLN A 178 2.13 20.22 4.39
C GLN A 178 1.13 21.37 4.61
N LEU A 179 0.21 21.59 3.68
CA LEU A 179 -0.85 22.59 3.82
C LEU A 179 -1.79 22.28 4.99
N GLN A 180 -1.81 21.04 5.47
CA GLN A 180 -2.74 20.55 6.49
C GLN A 180 -2.08 20.40 7.86
N SER A 181 -0.79 20.03 7.92
CA SER A 181 0.02 20.02 9.15
C SER A 181 1.52 20.06 8.85
N GLN A 182 2.27 20.80 9.69
CA GLN A 182 3.73 20.88 9.59
C GLN A 182 4.45 19.61 10.03
N SER A 183 3.72 18.64 10.62
CA SER A 183 4.29 17.35 11.03
C SER A 183 4.90 16.57 9.85
N ILE A 184 4.52 16.88 8.60
CA ILE A 184 5.04 16.20 7.40
C ILE A 184 6.46 16.67 7.00
N VAL A 185 6.92 17.81 7.51
CA VAL A 185 8.17 18.46 7.06
C VAL A 185 9.39 17.52 7.13
N PRO A 186 9.60 16.74 8.21
CA PRO A 186 10.71 15.78 8.25
C PRO A 186 10.66 14.74 7.13
N CYS A 187 9.47 14.32 6.70
CA CYS A 187 9.29 13.37 5.60
C CYS A 187 9.68 14.00 4.25
N ILE A 188 9.33 15.27 4.05
CA ILE A 188 9.72 16.03 2.85
C ILE A 188 11.25 16.13 2.76
N GLN A 189 11.89 16.52 3.86
CA GLN A 189 13.34 16.66 3.94
C GLN A 189 14.05 15.33 3.66
N GLU A 190 13.56 14.24 4.25
CA GLU A 190 14.12 12.90 4.03
C GLU A 190 13.98 12.44 2.58
N LEU A 191 12.82 12.65 1.96
CA LEU A 191 12.62 12.27 0.57
C LEU A 191 13.49 13.10 -0.38
N GLN A 192 13.67 14.38 -0.12
CA GLN A 192 14.59 15.23 -0.89
C GLN A 192 16.04 14.75 -0.78
N ARG A 193 16.45 14.31 0.41
CA ARG A 193 17.78 13.73 0.65
C ARG A 193 17.98 12.44 -0.15
N ILE A 194 16.99 11.55 -0.17
CA ILE A 194 17.01 10.30 -0.95
C ILE A 194 17.11 10.58 -2.45
N LEU A 195 16.29 11.50 -2.96
CA LEU A 195 16.31 11.88 -4.38
C LEU A 195 17.62 12.56 -4.80
N GLY A 196 18.21 13.39 -3.92
CA GLY A 196 19.52 13.99 -4.16
C GLY A 196 20.66 12.97 -4.21
N TRP A 197 20.56 11.87 -3.45
CA TRP A 197 21.53 10.78 -3.52
C TRP A 197 21.40 9.97 -4.82
N ALA A 198 20.17 9.69 -5.27
CA ALA A 198 19.94 8.94 -6.51
C ALA A 198 20.56 9.63 -7.74
N GLN A 199 20.47 10.96 -7.82
CA GLN A 199 21.06 11.74 -8.92
C GLN A 199 22.59 11.69 -8.98
N HIS A 200 23.26 11.44 -7.84
CA HIS A 200 24.72 11.39 -7.77
C HIS A 200 25.26 10.01 -8.16
N LEU A 201 24.52 8.93 -7.86
CA LEU A 201 24.86 7.55 -8.22
C LEU A 201 24.76 7.29 -9.73
N ASP A 202 23.83 7.96 -10.43
CA ASP A 202 23.68 7.84 -11.88
C ASP A 202 24.80 8.55 -12.68
N CYS A 203 25.62 9.40 -12.06
CA CYS A 203 26.74 10.09 -12.70
C CYS A 203 28.10 9.35 -12.59
N ASP A 204 28.18 8.33 -11.74
CA ASP A 204 29.42 7.59 -11.46
C ASP A 204 29.48 6.21 -12.18
N LEU A 205 28.60 5.98 -13.16
CA LEU A 205 28.51 4.79 -14.03
C LEU A 205 28.68 5.18 -15.51
#